data_AF-A0A2N1NWX7-F1
#
_entry.id   AF-A0A2N1NWX7-F1
#
_cell.length_a   1.000
_cell.length_b   1.000
_cell.length_c   1.000
_cell.angle_alpha   90.00
_cell.angle_beta   90.00
_cell.angle_gamma   90.00
#
_symmetry.space_group_name_H-M   'P 1'
#
loop_
_entity.id
_entity.type
_entity.pdbx_description
1 polymer ?
#
loop_
_entity_poly.entity_id
_entity_poly.type
_entity_poly.pdbx_seq_one_letter_code
_entity_poly.pdbx_strand_id
1 'polypeptide(L)'
;MDPWTNIAFEEWYNTNPQEIILFLWRNNSCAVIGRNQNPWKECNVRLLQKHDIPLIRRKSGGGTVFHDIGNTNYTLIMPRIDFTRKHTAELVVRALTTRLDIPAYVTERHDIAVNGLKISLIYLIMRRAYHHGTMLIDTDLDRIKRYLNVERQNLITKGVESFPSPVTNLCNYSSTVSHESFCEAVKDYFTEYYRDYVNHGSNKSATTVDEEFISNIPKTWEWVYGQTPDFTHKFEKEFEWSHVKALFESKNGIITAITLTPSNIKYHNLINALEDSFEGRKYGDEKDIDNALNDVRVSEQLSGSNIGGTSISTSEMQRVVNDIGKWIKESS
;
A
#
# COMPACT_ATOMS: atom_id res chain seq x y z
N MET A 1 3.67 18.01 -0.16
CA MET A 1 2.46 17.20 0.14
C MET A 1 2.17 16.15 -0.92
N ASP A 2 2.77 16.21 -2.12
CA ASP A 2 2.72 15.08 -3.05
C ASP A 2 3.42 13.84 -2.44
N PRO A 3 2.72 12.71 -2.29
CA PRO A 3 3.27 11.52 -1.66
C PRO A 3 4.52 10.96 -2.35
N TRP A 4 4.56 10.96 -3.69
CA TRP A 4 5.68 10.43 -4.45
C TRP A 4 6.94 11.26 -4.23
N THR A 5 6.78 12.59 -4.34
CA THR A 5 7.83 13.55 -4.09
C THR A 5 8.39 13.39 -2.67
N ASN A 6 7.53 13.29 -1.66
CA ASN A 6 8.00 13.18 -0.28
C ASN A 6 8.72 11.85 0.02
N ILE A 7 8.27 10.73 -0.56
CA ILE A 7 8.98 9.44 -0.44
C ILE A 7 10.33 9.53 -1.15
N ALA A 8 10.41 10.26 -2.27
CA ALA A 8 11.67 10.50 -2.97
C ALA A 8 12.64 11.32 -2.12
N PHE A 9 12.14 12.34 -1.43
CA PHE A 9 12.90 13.11 -0.47
C PHE A 9 13.46 12.25 0.66
N GLU A 10 12.63 11.41 1.26
CA GLU A 10 13.06 10.48 2.30
C GLU A 10 14.18 9.55 1.82
N GLU A 11 14.04 9.00 0.61
CA GLU A 11 15.07 8.15 0.00
C GLU A 11 16.35 8.90 -0.35
N TRP A 12 16.22 10.15 -0.80
CA TRP A 12 17.36 10.99 -1.13
C TRP A 12 18.18 11.36 0.10
N TYR A 13 17.54 11.76 1.21
CA TYR A 13 18.25 12.05 2.46
C TYR A 13 18.99 10.83 3.02
N ASN A 14 18.52 9.63 2.70
CA ASN A 14 19.23 8.41 3.06
C ASN A 14 20.58 8.25 2.32
N THR A 15 20.81 8.95 1.21
CA THR A 15 22.08 8.89 0.45
C THR A 15 23.25 9.64 1.10
N ASN A 16 23.02 10.56 2.03
CA ASN A 16 24.07 11.39 2.68
C ASN A 16 24.63 10.75 3.98
N PRO A 17 25.79 10.08 3.98
CA PRO A 17 26.11 9.03 4.94
C PRO A 17 26.49 9.47 6.37
N GLN A 18 26.74 10.76 6.62
CA GLN A 18 27.36 11.23 7.87
C GLN A 18 26.43 12.06 8.77
N GLU A 19 25.20 12.36 8.34
CA GLU A 19 24.32 13.29 9.07
C GLU A 19 23.26 12.55 9.89
N ILE A 20 22.87 13.16 11.01
CA ILE A 20 21.65 12.81 11.75
C ILE A 20 20.57 13.79 11.29
N ILE A 21 19.53 13.27 10.65
CA ILE A 21 18.51 14.07 9.97
C ILE A 21 17.15 13.78 10.60
N LEU A 22 16.41 14.84 10.91
CA LEU A 22 14.98 14.81 11.18
C LEU A 22 14.26 15.39 9.96
N PHE A 23 13.43 14.58 9.31
CA PHE A 23 12.56 15.01 8.22
C PHE A 23 11.09 14.89 8.66
N LEU A 24 10.38 16.00 8.68
CA LEU A 24 8.98 16.10 9.08
C LEU A 24 8.14 16.48 7.86
N TRP A 25 7.07 15.73 7.59
CA TRP A 25 6.35 15.86 6.32
C TRP A 25 4.91 15.36 6.40
N ARG A 26 4.07 15.76 5.44
CA ARG A 26 2.69 15.29 5.28
C ARG A 26 2.41 14.94 3.83
N ASN A 27 1.46 14.03 3.66
CA ASN A 27 0.97 13.59 2.37
C ASN A 27 -0.49 14.00 2.18
N ASN A 28 -0.85 14.34 0.96
CA ASN A 28 -2.23 14.22 0.53
C ASN A 28 -2.67 12.74 0.63
N SER A 29 -3.98 12.51 0.51
CA SER A 29 -4.54 11.16 0.66
C SER A 29 -3.81 10.11 -0.18
N CYS A 30 -3.26 9.09 0.47
CA CYS A 30 -2.59 7.97 -0.19
C CYS A 30 -2.58 6.73 0.70
N ALA A 31 -2.47 5.55 0.07
CA ALA A 31 -2.13 4.31 0.76
C ALA A 31 -0.65 4.00 0.51
N VAL A 32 0.08 3.63 1.56
CA VAL A 32 1.50 3.28 1.48
C VAL A 32 1.72 1.87 2.00
N ILE A 33 2.11 0.97 1.11
CA ILE A 33 2.38 -0.45 1.39
C ILE A 33 3.89 -0.68 1.53
N GLY A 34 4.25 -1.67 2.34
CA GLY A 34 5.63 -2.11 2.50
C GLY A 34 6.17 -2.85 1.29
N ARG A 35 7.50 -2.90 1.18
CA ARG A 35 8.23 -3.47 0.04
C ARG A 35 7.74 -4.87 -0.38
N ASN A 36 7.50 -5.75 0.59
CA ASN A 36 7.20 -7.16 0.35
C ASN A 36 5.73 -7.52 0.61
N GLN A 37 4.83 -6.53 0.57
CA GLN A 37 3.40 -6.75 0.81
C GLN A 37 2.62 -7.00 -0.47
N ASN A 38 1.47 -7.68 -0.34
CA ASN A 38 0.51 -7.85 -1.44
C ASN A 38 -0.56 -6.74 -1.38
N PRO A 39 -0.64 -5.85 -2.38
CA PRO A 39 -1.54 -4.70 -2.34
C PRO A 39 -3.01 -5.12 -2.30
N TRP A 40 -3.41 -6.20 -2.97
CA TRP A 40 -4.79 -6.69 -3.01
C TRP A 40 -5.23 -7.38 -1.72
N LYS A 41 -4.29 -7.87 -0.91
CA LYS A 41 -4.54 -8.40 0.43
C LYS A 41 -4.65 -7.29 1.47
N GLU A 42 -3.92 -6.21 1.26
CA GLU A 42 -3.67 -5.18 2.27
C GLU A 42 -4.51 -3.91 2.09
N CYS A 43 -5.00 -3.67 0.88
CA CYS A 43 -5.75 -2.47 0.51
C CYS A 43 -6.93 -2.83 -0.39
N ASN A 44 -8.01 -2.04 -0.29
CA ASN A 44 -9.07 -2.06 -1.28
C ASN A 44 -8.60 -1.28 -2.52
N VAL A 45 -7.74 -1.91 -3.33
CA VAL A 45 -7.08 -1.31 -4.51
C VAL A 45 -8.09 -0.69 -5.46
N ARG A 46 -9.19 -1.39 -5.74
CA ARG A 46 -10.27 -0.90 -6.60
C ARG A 46 -10.89 0.39 -6.06
N LEU A 47 -11.17 0.44 -4.76
CA LEU A 47 -11.76 1.64 -4.16
C LEU A 47 -10.77 2.80 -4.11
N LEU A 48 -9.48 2.53 -3.90
CA LEU A 48 -8.42 3.54 -4.02
C LEU A 48 -8.39 4.14 -5.42
N GLN A 49 -8.38 3.31 -6.47
CA GLN A 49 -8.40 3.74 -7.87
C GLN A 49 -9.66 4.54 -8.20
N LYS A 50 -10.84 4.06 -7.77
CA LYS A 50 -12.12 4.75 -8.00
C LYS A 50 -12.17 6.16 -7.38
N HIS A 51 -11.46 6.38 -6.28
CA HIS A 51 -11.43 7.66 -5.58
C HIS A 51 -10.15 8.46 -5.87
N ASP A 52 -9.38 8.07 -6.90
CA ASP A 52 -8.12 8.71 -7.30
C ASP A 52 -7.10 8.83 -6.16
N ILE A 53 -7.10 7.85 -5.24
CA ILE A 53 -6.16 7.78 -4.14
C ILE A 53 -4.97 6.92 -4.58
N PRO A 54 -3.75 7.48 -4.67
CA PRO A 54 -2.58 6.72 -5.09
C PRO A 54 -2.21 5.65 -4.06
N LEU A 55 -1.86 4.48 -4.58
CA LEU A 55 -1.18 3.42 -3.85
C LEU A 55 0.32 3.50 -4.12
N ILE A 56 1.12 3.48 -3.07
CA ILE A 56 2.57 3.66 -3.16
C ILE A 56 3.27 2.53 -2.45
N ARG A 57 4.22 1.90 -3.14
CA ARG A 57 5.12 0.94 -2.53
C ARG A 57 6.39 1.63 -2.09
N ARG A 58 6.70 1.57 -0.80
CA ARG A 58 7.96 2.09 -0.25
C ARG A 58 9.07 1.02 -0.28
N LYS A 59 10.32 1.46 -0.27
CA LYS A 59 11.48 0.54 -0.18
C LYS A 59 11.63 -0.16 1.17
N SER A 60 11.02 0.38 2.24
CA SER A 60 11.10 -0.17 3.58
C SER A 60 10.08 -1.30 3.79
N GLY A 61 10.38 -2.19 4.74
CA GLY A 61 9.48 -3.29 5.12
C GLY A 61 8.32 -2.82 6.00
N GLY A 62 7.60 -3.79 6.59
CA GLY A 62 6.47 -3.59 7.52
C GLY A 62 5.11 -3.41 6.84
N GLY A 63 4.09 -3.10 7.64
CA GLY A 63 2.68 -3.06 7.23
C GLY A 63 2.24 -1.85 6.41
N THR A 64 0.96 -1.83 6.08
CA THR A 64 0.30 -0.82 5.25
C THR A 64 -0.25 0.31 6.10
N VAL A 65 -0.14 1.55 5.61
CA VAL A 65 -0.72 2.74 6.23
C VAL A 65 -1.50 3.58 5.24
N PHE A 66 -2.45 4.34 5.76
CA PHE A 66 -3.18 5.34 5.02
C PHE A 66 -2.76 6.71 5.55
N HIS A 67 -2.47 7.63 4.64
CA HIS A 67 -2.15 9.01 4.97
C HIS A 67 -3.26 9.92 4.48
N ASP A 68 -3.47 11.00 5.20
CA ASP A 68 -4.14 12.21 4.76
C ASP A 68 -3.46 13.43 5.42
N ILE A 69 -4.06 14.62 5.29
CA ILE A 69 -3.53 15.85 5.86
C ILE A 69 -3.54 15.87 7.41
N GLY A 70 -4.34 15.02 8.04
CA GLY A 70 -4.40 14.82 9.48
C GLY A 70 -3.34 13.83 9.99
N ASN A 71 -2.58 13.21 9.10
CA ASN A 71 -1.44 12.35 9.44
C ASN A 71 -0.12 13.09 9.20
N THR A 72 0.70 13.24 10.25
CA THR A 72 2.08 13.73 10.13
C THR A 72 3.06 12.57 10.06
N ASN A 73 3.96 12.59 9.08
CA ASN A 73 5.07 11.66 8.99
C ASN A 73 6.32 12.30 9.57
N TYR A 74 7.15 11.47 10.22
CA TYR A 74 8.48 11.85 10.66
C TYR A 74 9.47 10.77 10.25
N THR A 75 10.67 11.17 9.91
CA THR A 75 11.77 10.28 9.52
C THR A 75 13.03 10.73 10.26
N LEU A 76 13.56 9.85 11.09
CA LEU A 76 14.85 9.99 11.76
C LEU A 76 15.87 9.16 11.00
N ILE A 77 16.86 9.79 10.36
CA ILE A 77 17.90 9.13 9.58
C ILE A 77 19.23 9.33 10.31
N MET A 78 19.96 8.25 10.56
CA MET A 78 21.22 8.32 11.31
C MET A 78 22.17 7.17 10.93
N PRO A 79 23.46 7.26 11.31
CA PRO A 79 24.36 6.13 11.19
C PRO A 79 23.80 4.91 11.94
N ARG A 80 24.07 3.71 11.40
CA ARG A 80 23.50 2.47 11.96
C ARG A 80 23.94 2.20 13.41
N ILE A 81 25.14 2.64 13.78
CA ILE A 81 25.71 2.45 15.13
C ILE A 81 24.93 3.22 16.20
N ASP A 82 24.34 4.36 15.83
CA ASP A 82 23.57 5.24 16.73
C ASP A 82 22.09 4.84 16.82
N PHE A 83 21.68 3.81 16.07
CA PHE A 83 20.29 3.48 15.89
C PHE A 83 19.80 2.32 16.77
N THR A 84 18.73 2.59 17.51
CA THR A 84 17.80 1.54 17.95
C THR A 84 16.35 1.99 17.70
N ARG A 85 15.44 1.02 17.46
CA ARG A 85 14.01 1.31 17.29
C ARG A 85 13.42 1.97 18.52
N LYS A 86 13.80 1.47 19.70
CA LYS A 86 13.37 1.99 21.00
C LYS A 86 13.79 3.45 21.18
N HIS A 87 15.08 3.75 21.01
CA HIS A 87 15.63 5.10 21.18
C HIS A 87 14.91 6.14 20.32
N THR A 88 14.75 5.84 19.03
CA THR A 88 14.11 6.75 18.08
C THR A 88 12.62 6.93 18.35
N ALA A 89 11.91 5.91 18.84
CA ALA A 89 10.53 6.04 19.30
C ALA A 89 10.44 6.86 20.61
N GLU A 90 11.36 6.64 21.54
CA GLU A 90 11.43 7.36 22.81
C GLU A 90 11.68 8.85 22.60
N LEU A 91 12.50 9.24 21.61
CA LEU A 91 12.71 10.64 21.25
C LEU A 91 11.39 11.35 20.91
N VAL A 92 10.55 10.73 20.07
CA VAL A 92 9.23 11.28 19.71
C VAL A 92 8.29 11.29 20.91
N VAL A 93 8.27 10.22 21.71
CA VAL A 93 7.48 10.17 22.95
C VAL A 93 7.87 11.27 23.93
N ARG A 94 9.17 11.57 24.08
CA ARG A 94 9.65 12.63 24.95
C ARG A 94 9.21 14.02 24.45
N ALA A 95 9.23 14.25 23.15
CA ALA A 95 8.65 15.46 22.57
C ALA A 95 7.16 15.60 22.88
N LEU A 96 6.37 14.54 22.67
CA LEU A 96 4.93 14.53 22.97
C LEU A 96 4.63 14.81 24.45
N THR A 97 5.33 14.12 25.35
CA THR A 97 5.10 14.22 26.80
C THR A 97 5.58 15.54 27.39
N THR A 98 6.74 16.04 26.98
CA THR A 98 7.35 17.22 27.62
C THR A 98 6.93 18.54 27.00
N ARG A 99 6.53 18.54 25.71
CA ARG A 99 6.21 19.77 24.98
C ARG A 99 4.73 19.92 24.67
N LEU A 100 3.98 18.82 24.61
CA LEU A 100 2.55 18.83 24.26
C LEU A 100 1.65 18.26 25.36
N ASP A 101 2.23 17.80 26.47
CA ASP A 101 1.53 17.19 27.60
C ASP A 101 0.67 15.97 27.21
N ILE A 102 1.10 15.22 26.20
CA ILE A 102 0.42 14.00 25.75
C ILE A 102 1.12 12.79 26.38
N PRO A 103 0.42 11.94 27.17
CA PRO A 103 1.00 10.83 27.91
C PRO A 103 1.27 9.60 27.03
N ALA A 104 2.01 9.80 25.93
CA ALA A 104 2.43 8.75 25.02
C ALA A 104 3.53 7.88 25.63
N TYR A 105 3.62 6.63 25.18
CA TYR A 105 4.67 5.69 25.58
C TYR A 105 5.06 4.76 24.43
N VAL A 106 6.25 4.16 24.55
CA VAL A 106 6.76 3.16 23.60
C VAL A 106 6.32 1.77 24.06
N THR A 107 5.69 1.02 23.16
CA THR A 107 5.24 -0.37 23.39
C THR A 107 6.40 -1.37 23.28
N GLU A 108 6.18 -2.63 23.68
CA GLU A 108 7.18 -3.71 23.52
C GLU A 108 7.58 -3.97 22.06
N ARG A 109 6.69 -3.68 21.12
CA ARG A 109 6.97 -3.77 19.68
C ARG A 109 7.67 -2.53 19.12
N HIS A 110 7.97 -1.56 19.99
CA HIS A 110 8.53 -0.25 19.72
C HIS A 110 7.58 0.75 19.04
N ASP A 111 6.30 0.42 18.85
CA ASP A 111 5.28 1.38 18.39
C ASP A 111 5.00 2.45 19.45
N ILE A 112 4.47 3.61 19.05
CA ILE A 112 4.02 4.66 19.97
C ILE A 112 2.51 4.55 20.20
N ALA A 113 2.10 4.56 21.46
CA ALA A 113 0.71 4.43 21.87
C ALA A 113 0.31 5.43 22.97
N VAL A 114 -0.99 5.71 23.07
CA VAL A 114 -1.65 6.42 24.18
C VAL A 114 -2.87 5.60 24.59
N ASN A 115 -3.04 5.33 25.88
CA ASN A 115 -4.16 4.52 26.41
C ASN A 115 -4.37 3.17 25.69
N GLY A 116 -3.27 2.48 25.33
CA GLY A 116 -3.33 1.19 24.63
C GLY A 116 -3.68 1.27 23.13
N LEU A 117 -3.93 2.46 22.59
CA LEU A 117 -4.23 2.69 21.18
C LEU A 117 -2.99 3.22 20.48
N LYS A 118 -2.66 2.67 19.30
CA LYS A 118 -1.49 3.11 18.54
C LYS A 118 -1.75 4.47 17.89
N ILE A 119 -0.72 5.30 17.88
CA ILE A 119 -0.72 6.62 17.24
C ILE A 119 0.39 6.76 16.19
N SER A 120 1.32 5.79 16.12
CA SER A 120 2.40 5.71 15.13
C SER A 120 2.67 4.28 14.68
N LEU A 121 3.21 4.13 13.47
CA LEU A 121 3.73 2.89 12.89
C LEU A 121 5.14 3.11 12.35
N ILE A 122 6.04 2.13 12.52
CA ILE A 122 7.49 2.31 12.33
C ILE A 122 8.08 1.35 11.29
N TYR A 123 8.98 1.83 10.44
CA TYR A 123 9.73 0.99 9.49
C TYR A 123 11.22 1.30 9.38
N LEU A 124 11.99 0.35 8.81
CA LEU A 124 13.47 0.36 8.79
C LEU A 124 14.05 -0.17 7.46
N ILE A 125 15.22 0.35 7.04
CA ILE A 125 16.08 -0.16 5.94
C ILE A 125 17.54 -0.38 6.41
N MET A 126 18.34 -1.12 5.62
CA MET A 126 19.75 -1.48 5.85
C MET A 126 20.80 -0.54 5.20
N ARG A 127 22.04 -0.63 5.74
CA ARG A 127 23.27 0.19 5.56
C ARG A 127 23.34 1.48 6.38
N ARG A 128 22.30 2.31 6.34
CA ARG A 128 21.97 3.30 7.38
C ARG A 128 20.67 2.88 8.03
N ALA A 129 20.38 3.42 9.20
CA ALA A 129 19.08 3.19 9.80
C ALA A 129 18.27 4.47 9.71
N TYR A 130 17.10 4.36 9.10
CA TYR A 130 16.07 5.35 9.29
C TYR A 130 14.87 4.71 9.95
N HIS A 131 14.34 5.40 10.96
CA HIS A 131 13.04 5.14 11.54
C HIS A 131 12.14 6.21 10.98
N HIS A 132 11.23 5.79 10.11
CA HIS A 132 10.11 6.63 9.75
C HIS A 132 8.83 6.10 10.35
N GLY A 133 7.96 7.02 10.75
CA GLY A 133 6.65 6.67 11.22
C GLY A 133 5.61 7.75 11.01
N THR A 134 4.38 7.33 11.26
CA THR A 134 3.18 8.14 11.17
C THR A 134 2.83 8.73 12.53
N MET A 135 2.07 9.81 12.55
CA MET A 135 1.49 10.38 13.74
C MET A 135 0.09 10.85 13.39
N LEU A 136 -0.90 10.15 13.92
CA LEU A 136 -2.31 10.45 13.68
C LEU A 136 -2.68 11.69 14.51
N ILE A 137 -2.58 12.88 13.92
CA ILE A 137 -2.92 14.14 14.60
C ILE A 137 -4.44 14.27 14.67
N ASP A 138 -5.06 14.25 13.49
CA ASP A 138 -6.50 14.37 13.26
C ASP A 138 -6.89 13.67 11.94
N THR A 139 -6.44 12.43 11.80
CA THR A 139 -6.67 11.61 10.59
C THR A 139 -8.12 11.11 10.56
N ASP A 140 -8.71 11.00 9.37
CA ASP A 140 -10.03 10.36 9.21
C ASP A 140 -9.88 8.83 9.40
N LEU A 141 -10.13 8.36 10.62
CA LEU A 141 -9.99 6.95 10.99
C LEU A 141 -10.96 6.03 10.25
N ASP A 142 -12.10 6.55 9.76
CA ASP A 142 -13.05 5.76 8.98
C ASP A 142 -12.56 5.55 7.54
N ARG A 143 -11.79 6.50 6.98
CA ARG A 143 -11.06 6.27 5.73
C ARG A 143 -10.01 5.18 5.89
N ILE A 144 -9.25 5.16 6.99
CA ILE A 144 -8.29 4.07 7.26
C ILE A 144 -9.01 2.72 7.21
N LYS A 145 -10.10 2.57 7.96
CA LYS A 145 -10.90 1.33 7.94
C LYS A 145 -11.40 1.01 6.54
N ARG A 146 -11.96 1.99 5.83
CA ARG A 146 -12.55 1.80 4.49
C ARG A 146 -11.54 1.31 3.45
N TYR A 147 -10.32 1.83 3.46
CA TYR A 147 -9.32 1.51 2.44
C TYR A 147 -8.40 0.35 2.83
N LEU A 148 -8.17 0.10 4.12
CA LEU A 148 -7.21 -0.92 4.59
C LEU A 148 -7.89 -2.18 5.15
N ASN A 149 -9.19 -2.13 5.47
CA ASN A 149 -9.91 -3.32 5.92
C ASN A 149 -10.38 -4.13 4.70
N VAL A 150 -9.59 -5.12 4.30
CA VAL A 150 -9.91 -6.01 3.17
C VAL A 150 -10.09 -7.43 3.65
N GLU A 151 -11.31 -7.94 3.56
CA GLU A 151 -11.58 -9.36 3.84
C GLU A 151 -11.30 -10.20 2.59
N ARG A 152 -10.04 -10.61 2.41
CA ARG A 152 -9.66 -11.60 1.38
C ARG A 152 -9.09 -12.86 1.99
N GLN A 153 -9.90 -13.59 2.75
CA GLN A 153 -9.48 -14.86 3.37
C GLN A 153 -8.99 -15.88 2.31
N ASN A 154 -9.51 -15.79 1.09
CA ASN A 154 -9.20 -16.71 0.00
C ASN A 154 -8.01 -16.26 -0.88
N LEU A 155 -7.34 -15.15 -0.52
CA LEU A 155 -6.09 -14.73 -1.15
C LEU A 155 -4.93 -15.19 -0.28
N ILE A 156 -4.16 -16.16 -0.78
CA ILE A 156 -3.00 -16.76 -0.11
C ILE A 156 -1.74 -16.23 -0.77
N THR A 157 -0.89 -15.52 -0.03
CA THR A 157 0.32 -14.88 -0.56
C THR A 157 1.53 -15.19 0.31
N LYS A 158 2.73 -15.19 -0.30
CA LYS A 158 4.01 -15.22 0.42
C LYS A 158 4.41 -13.84 0.98
N GLY A 159 3.59 -12.82 0.77
CA GLY A 159 3.86 -11.44 1.20
C GLY A 159 3.77 -11.25 2.71
N VAL A 160 4.40 -10.17 3.18
CA VAL A 160 4.32 -9.74 4.58
C VAL A 160 2.93 -9.18 4.85
N GLU A 161 2.23 -9.75 5.83
CA GLU A 161 0.91 -9.26 6.26
C GLU A 161 1.04 -8.10 7.25
N SER A 162 0.09 -7.17 7.20
CA SER A 162 -0.09 -6.19 8.27
C SER A 162 -0.60 -6.84 9.54
N PHE A 163 -0.24 -6.27 10.69
CA PHE A 163 -0.83 -6.60 11.98
C PHE A 163 -1.81 -5.49 12.39
N PRO A 164 -3.13 -5.72 12.26
CA PRO A 164 -4.11 -4.73 12.66
C PRO A 164 -3.92 -4.33 14.13
N SER A 165 -4.10 -3.05 14.42
CA SER A 165 -4.05 -2.54 15.79
C SER A 165 -5.07 -1.42 15.92
N PRO A 166 -5.80 -1.35 17.04
CA PRO A 166 -6.63 -0.19 17.34
C PRO A 166 -5.80 1.10 17.33
N VAL A 167 -6.34 2.13 16.70
CA VAL A 167 -5.67 3.44 16.54
C VAL A 167 -6.55 4.57 17.07
N THR A 168 -5.93 5.71 17.37
CA THR A 168 -6.60 6.94 17.84
C THR A 168 -5.87 8.17 17.29
N ASN A 169 -6.52 9.33 17.34
CA ASN A 169 -5.92 10.62 17.00
C ASN A 169 -5.37 11.33 18.25
N LEU A 170 -4.31 12.13 18.09
CA LEU A 170 -3.78 12.97 19.16
C LEU A 170 -4.75 14.06 19.60
N CYS A 171 -5.58 14.58 18.69
CA CYS A 171 -6.58 15.61 19.00
C CYS A 171 -7.59 15.17 20.08
N ASN A 172 -7.75 13.86 20.30
CA ASN A 172 -8.56 13.31 21.39
C ASN A 172 -7.93 13.50 22.78
N TYR A 173 -6.64 13.81 22.86
CA TYR A 173 -5.88 13.96 24.10
C TYR A 173 -5.39 15.40 24.34
N SER A 174 -5.35 16.22 23.29
CA SER A 174 -5.00 17.63 23.37
C SER A 174 -5.75 18.40 22.30
N SER A 175 -6.60 19.35 22.69
CA SER A 175 -7.40 20.15 21.76
C SER A 175 -6.58 21.18 20.97
N THR A 176 -5.35 21.45 21.38
CA THR A 176 -4.45 22.40 20.74
C THR A 176 -3.40 21.74 19.84
N VAL A 177 -3.37 20.40 19.78
CA VAL A 177 -2.39 19.70 18.95
C VAL A 177 -2.70 19.91 17.48
N SER A 178 -1.70 20.33 16.72
CA SER A 178 -1.74 20.44 15.27
C SER A 178 -0.51 19.77 14.65
N HIS A 179 -0.48 19.70 13.33
CA HIS A 179 0.74 19.31 12.61
C HIS A 179 1.92 20.19 13.00
N GLU A 180 1.71 21.50 13.02
CA GLU A 180 2.73 22.50 13.29
C GLU A 180 3.24 22.37 14.73
N SER A 181 2.35 22.27 15.72
CA SER A 181 2.76 22.10 17.12
C SER A 181 3.50 20.78 17.34
N PHE A 182 3.08 19.69 16.67
CA PHE A 182 3.82 18.43 16.68
C PHE A 182 5.21 18.56 16.07
N CYS A 183 5.31 19.18 14.89
CA CYS A 183 6.58 19.39 14.22
C CYS A 183 7.54 20.24 15.04
N GLU A 184 7.06 21.33 15.66
CA GLU A 184 7.85 22.17 16.55
C GLU A 184 8.31 21.39 17.79
N ALA A 185 7.42 20.67 18.45
CA ALA A 185 7.75 19.85 19.62
C ALA A 185 8.85 18.82 19.32
N VAL A 186 8.72 18.07 18.22
CA VAL A 186 9.69 17.03 17.84
C VAL A 186 11.01 17.66 17.40
N LYS A 187 10.96 18.73 16.60
CA LYS A 187 12.16 19.47 16.17
C LYS A 187 12.93 20.02 17.35
N ASP A 188 12.26 20.69 18.29
CA ASP A 188 12.92 21.32 19.43
C ASP A 188 13.56 20.28 20.36
N TYR A 189 12.85 19.18 20.63
CA TYR A 189 13.41 18.09 21.43
C TYR A 189 14.58 17.40 20.70
N PHE A 190 14.47 17.18 19.40
CA PHE A 190 15.54 16.60 18.58
C PHE A 190 16.80 17.49 18.59
N THR A 191 16.65 18.79 18.39
CA THR A 191 17.75 19.76 18.42
C THR A 191 18.38 19.86 19.81
N GLU A 192 17.58 19.81 20.87
CA GLU A 192 18.09 19.76 22.24
C GLU A 192 18.89 18.48 22.50
N TYR A 193 18.35 17.33 22.12
CA TYR A 193 18.96 16.02 22.34
C TYR A 193 20.29 15.86 21.57
N TYR A 194 20.33 16.34 20.33
CA TYR A 194 21.50 16.27 19.46
C TYR A 194 22.31 17.58 19.42
N ARG A 195 22.19 18.44 20.44
CA ARG A 195 22.82 19.77 20.49
C ARG A 195 24.31 19.75 20.14
N ASP A 196 25.06 18.78 20.67
CA ASP A 196 26.51 18.69 20.41
C ASP A 196 26.81 18.31 18.97
N TYR A 197 25.96 17.50 18.32
CA TYR A 197 26.06 17.23 16.88
C TYR A 197 25.69 18.45 16.04
N VAL A 198 24.65 19.19 16.43
CA VAL A 198 24.21 20.42 15.75
C VAL A 198 25.25 21.53 15.86
N ASN A 199 25.99 21.61 16.96
CA ASN A 199 27.06 22.60 17.17
C ASN A 199 28.32 22.32 16.34
N HIS A 200 28.59 21.06 15.96
CA HIS A 200 29.74 20.66 15.14
C HIS A 200 29.38 20.44 13.66
N GLY A 201 28.09 20.37 13.33
CA GLY A 201 27.57 20.33 11.97
C GLY A 201 27.07 21.71 11.52
N SER A 202 27.00 21.94 10.21
CA SER A 202 26.28 23.10 9.69
C SER A 202 24.78 22.86 9.88
N ASN A 203 24.08 23.79 10.55
CA ASN A 203 22.62 23.87 10.58
C ASN A 203 22.11 24.24 9.17
N LYS A 204 22.23 23.31 8.21
CA LYS A 204 21.82 23.50 6.81
C LYS A 204 20.31 23.28 6.73
N SER A 205 19.58 24.39 6.86
CA SER A 205 18.22 24.45 6.34
C SER A 205 18.33 24.41 4.81
N ALA A 206 17.79 23.38 4.18
CA ALA A 206 17.80 23.12 2.73
C ALA A 206 19.18 22.74 2.13
N THR A 207 19.40 21.43 2.00
CA THR A 207 20.32 20.90 1.00
C THR A 207 19.73 21.13 -0.39
N THR A 208 20.54 21.54 -1.37
CA THR A 208 20.12 21.57 -2.78
C THR A 208 19.66 20.17 -3.16
N VAL A 209 18.37 20.04 -3.42
CA VAL A 209 17.73 18.77 -3.72
C VAL A 209 18.18 18.33 -5.11
N ASP A 210 18.54 17.08 -5.26
CA ASP A 210 18.74 16.48 -6.58
C ASP A 210 17.36 16.26 -7.23
N GLU A 211 16.89 17.25 -7.99
CA GLU A 211 15.60 17.20 -8.69
C GLU A 211 15.51 15.99 -9.64
N GLU A 212 16.64 15.56 -10.21
CA GLU A 212 16.70 14.38 -11.07
C GLU A 212 16.41 13.12 -10.25
N PHE A 213 17.03 12.96 -9.06
CA PHE A 213 16.71 11.86 -8.16
C PHE A 213 15.23 11.83 -7.77
N ILE A 214 14.66 13.00 -7.44
CA ILE A 214 13.25 13.11 -7.05
C ILE A 214 12.31 12.73 -8.19
N SER A 215 12.64 13.14 -9.42
CA SER A 215 11.86 12.82 -10.62
C SER A 215 11.89 11.32 -10.97
N ASN A 216 12.95 10.62 -10.58
CA ASN A 216 13.21 9.23 -10.94
C ASN A 216 12.58 8.19 -9.99
N ILE A 217 11.79 8.59 -9.00
CA ILE A 217 11.08 7.60 -8.17
C ILE A 217 10.14 6.76 -9.05
N PRO A 218 10.18 5.42 -8.92
CA PRO A 218 9.40 4.55 -9.79
C PRO A 218 7.91 4.65 -9.42
N LYS A 219 7.14 5.35 -10.25
CA LYS A 219 5.67 5.38 -10.21
C LYS A 219 5.04 4.27 -11.05
N THR A 220 5.87 3.37 -11.56
CA THR A 220 5.46 2.36 -12.53
C THR A 220 4.64 1.25 -11.87
N TRP A 221 3.78 0.61 -12.66
CA TRP A 221 3.01 -0.53 -12.21
C TRP A 221 3.93 -1.66 -11.72
N GLU A 222 5.06 -1.86 -12.42
CA GLU A 222 6.06 -2.87 -12.13
C GLU A 222 6.71 -2.68 -10.75
N TRP A 223 6.76 -1.44 -10.26
CA TRP A 223 7.19 -1.15 -8.89
C TRP A 223 6.04 -1.29 -7.88
N VAL A 224 4.90 -0.64 -8.13
CA VAL A 224 3.81 -0.60 -7.16
C VAL A 224 3.16 -1.97 -6.97
N TYR A 225 2.89 -2.67 -8.06
CA TYR A 225 2.20 -3.97 -8.09
C TYR A 225 3.14 -5.10 -8.48
N GLY A 226 4.08 -4.85 -9.40
CA GLY A 226 4.97 -5.88 -9.93
C GLY A 226 5.97 -6.47 -8.93
N GLN A 227 6.19 -5.82 -7.78
CA GLN A 227 7.02 -6.35 -6.69
C GLN A 227 6.23 -7.27 -5.75
N THR A 228 4.97 -7.58 -6.05
CA THR A 228 4.11 -8.42 -5.21
C THR A 228 4.61 -9.87 -5.23
N PRO A 229 4.91 -10.48 -4.06
CA PRO A 229 5.27 -11.90 -3.98
C PRO A 229 4.16 -12.79 -4.50
N ASP A 230 4.54 -14.00 -4.95
CA ASP A 230 3.60 -14.99 -5.49
C ASP A 230 2.36 -15.14 -4.61
N PHE A 231 1.21 -15.27 -5.27
CA PHE A 231 -0.05 -15.51 -4.58
C PHE A 231 -1.02 -16.31 -5.43
N THR A 232 -1.99 -16.90 -4.73
CA THR A 232 -3.19 -17.46 -5.32
C THR A 232 -4.41 -16.72 -4.80
N HIS A 233 -5.44 -16.60 -5.62
CA HIS A 233 -6.71 -16.02 -5.19
C HIS A 233 -7.87 -16.87 -5.68
N LYS A 234 -8.66 -17.38 -4.73
CA LYS A 234 -9.87 -18.17 -5.00
C LYS A 234 -11.12 -17.35 -4.72
N PHE A 235 -12.07 -17.38 -5.64
CA PHE A 235 -13.40 -16.83 -5.40
C PHE A 235 -14.42 -17.53 -6.29
N GLU A 236 -15.68 -17.51 -5.87
CA GLU A 236 -16.76 -18.17 -6.59
C GLU A 236 -18.00 -17.28 -6.61
N LYS A 237 -18.83 -17.46 -7.63
CA LYS A 237 -20.08 -16.70 -7.80
C LYS A 237 -21.13 -17.54 -8.50
N GLU A 238 -22.35 -17.44 -7.98
CA GLU A 238 -23.54 -17.95 -8.65
C GLU A 238 -24.01 -16.90 -9.68
N PHE A 239 -24.05 -17.29 -10.95
CA PHE A 239 -24.71 -16.56 -12.02
C PHE A 239 -25.99 -17.28 -12.42
N GLU A 240 -26.93 -16.59 -13.07
CA GLU A 240 -28.16 -17.22 -13.58
C GLU A 240 -27.90 -18.41 -14.52
N TRP A 241 -26.72 -18.45 -15.15
CA TRP A 241 -26.35 -19.46 -16.13
C TRP A 241 -25.43 -20.57 -15.57
N SER A 242 -24.71 -20.34 -14.48
CA SER A 242 -23.82 -21.32 -13.83
C SER A 242 -23.29 -20.79 -12.49
N HIS A 243 -22.99 -21.70 -11.55
CA HIS A 243 -22.02 -21.43 -10.50
C HIS A 243 -20.62 -21.51 -11.10
N VAL A 244 -19.76 -20.53 -10.84
CA VAL A 244 -18.39 -20.51 -11.38
C VAL A 244 -17.40 -20.33 -10.24
N LYS A 245 -16.40 -21.21 -10.19
CA LYS A 245 -15.24 -21.09 -9.30
C LYS A 245 -14.04 -20.58 -10.09
N ALA A 246 -13.33 -19.61 -9.55
CA ALA A 246 -12.10 -19.09 -10.11
C ALA A 246 -10.92 -19.34 -9.15
N LEU A 247 -9.81 -19.79 -9.71
CA LEU A 247 -8.50 -19.85 -9.06
C LEU A 247 -7.51 -19.10 -9.94
N PHE A 248 -6.96 -18.01 -9.42
CA PHE A 248 -5.86 -17.29 -10.04
C PHE A 248 -4.54 -17.71 -9.41
N GLU A 249 -3.52 -17.86 -10.24
CA GLU A 249 -2.11 -17.94 -9.86
C GLU A 249 -1.39 -16.72 -10.41
N SER A 250 -0.62 -16.05 -9.56
CA SER A 250 0.05 -14.81 -9.92
C SER A 250 1.47 -14.76 -9.39
N LYS A 251 2.37 -14.27 -10.24
CA LYS A 251 3.77 -14.01 -9.93
C LYS A 251 4.11 -12.58 -10.36
N ASN A 252 4.68 -11.79 -9.46
CA ASN A 252 4.98 -10.38 -9.71
C ASN A 252 3.74 -9.59 -10.17
N GLY A 253 2.56 -9.91 -9.62
CA GLY A 253 1.29 -9.32 -10.01
C GLY A 253 0.80 -9.69 -11.43
N ILE A 254 1.51 -10.55 -12.16
CA ILE A 254 1.11 -11.04 -13.48
C ILE A 254 0.43 -12.39 -13.33
N ILE A 255 -0.70 -12.56 -14.00
CA ILE A 255 -1.45 -13.82 -14.03
C ILE A 255 -0.61 -14.85 -14.79
N THR A 256 -0.20 -15.91 -14.10
CA THR A 256 0.52 -17.04 -14.71
C THR A 256 -0.40 -18.17 -15.09
N ALA A 257 -1.54 -18.28 -14.42
CA ALA A 257 -2.61 -19.22 -14.77
C ALA A 257 -3.92 -18.75 -14.14
N ILE A 258 -5.02 -19.14 -14.77
CA ILE A 258 -6.36 -19.06 -14.20
C ILE A 258 -7.06 -20.41 -14.45
N THR A 259 -7.80 -20.89 -13.47
CA THR A 259 -8.72 -22.02 -13.62
C THR A 259 -10.12 -21.56 -13.25
N LEU A 260 -11.03 -21.69 -14.21
CA LEU A 260 -12.43 -21.34 -14.15
C LEU A 260 -13.25 -22.63 -14.28
N THR A 261 -13.99 -22.99 -13.25
CA THR A 261 -14.80 -24.22 -13.23
C THR A 261 -16.28 -23.89 -13.17
N PRO A 262 -17.03 -23.99 -14.28
CA PRO A 262 -18.48 -23.86 -14.29
C PRO A 262 -19.16 -25.15 -13.81
N SER A 263 -20.26 -25.02 -13.06
CA SER A 263 -21.15 -26.15 -12.76
C SER A 263 -21.94 -26.62 -13.99
N ASN A 264 -22.19 -25.72 -14.95
CA ASN A 264 -22.88 -26.04 -16.20
C ASN A 264 -21.89 -26.34 -17.33
N ILE A 265 -21.84 -27.60 -17.77
CA ILE A 265 -20.88 -28.08 -18.79
C ILE A 265 -21.01 -27.37 -20.15
N LYS A 266 -22.19 -26.79 -20.44
CA LYS A 266 -22.45 -26.02 -21.67
C LYS A 266 -21.39 -24.94 -21.91
N TYR A 267 -20.83 -24.34 -20.86
CA TYR A 267 -19.91 -23.21 -20.95
C TYR A 267 -18.43 -23.58 -20.88
N HIS A 268 -18.06 -24.87 -20.81
CA HIS A 268 -16.65 -25.27 -20.66
C HIS A 268 -15.75 -24.70 -21.75
N ASN A 269 -16.14 -24.80 -23.03
CA ASN A 269 -15.28 -24.32 -24.13
C ASN A 269 -15.08 -22.80 -24.09
N LEU A 270 -16.14 -22.03 -23.83
CA LEU A 270 -16.06 -20.57 -23.71
C LEU A 270 -15.19 -20.15 -22.52
N ILE A 271 -15.28 -20.89 -21.41
CA ILE A 271 -14.51 -20.63 -20.22
C ILE A 271 -13.03 -20.97 -20.42
N ASN A 272 -12.70 -22.09 -21.08
CA ASN A 272 -11.31 -22.42 -21.43
C ASN A 272 -10.67 -21.32 -22.31
N ALA A 273 -11.41 -20.78 -23.28
CA ALA A 273 -10.92 -19.66 -24.09
C ALA A 273 -10.66 -18.39 -23.26
N LEU A 274 -11.48 -18.14 -22.23
CA LEU A 274 -11.21 -17.07 -21.27
C LEU A 274 -9.94 -17.35 -20.47
N GLU A 275 -9.72 -18.58 -20.01
CA GLU A 275 -8.53 -18.93 -19.24
C GLU A 275 -7.23 -18.56 -19.97
N ASP A 276 -7.12 -18.98 -21.23
CA ASP A 276 -5.95 -18.70 -22.08
C ASP A 276 -5.74 -17.19 -22.29
N SER A 277 -6.83 -16.42 -22.43
CA SER A 277 -6.76 -14.96 -22.69
C SER A 277 -6.21 -14.14 -21.52
N PHE A 278 -6.30 -14.66 -20.30
CA PHE A 278 -5.83 -13.99 -19.09
C PHE A 278 -4.36 -14.27 -18.76
N GLU A 279 -3.73 -15.30 -19.34
CA GLU A 279 -2.33 -15.59 -19.09
C GLU A 279 -1.43 -14.42 -19.56
N GLY A 280 -0.48 -14.02 -18.72
CA GLY A 280 0.43 -12.91 -18.99
C GLY A 280 -0.16 -11.50 -18.75
N ARG A 281 -1.44 -11.40 -18.36
CA ARG A 281 -2.11 -10.13 -18.05
C ARG A 281 -1.82 -9.65 -16.62
N LYS A 282 -1.91 -8.33 -16.39
CA LYS A 282 -1.78 -7.74 -15.05
C LYS A 282 -3.01 -8.07 -14.20
N TYR A 283 -2.77 -8.63 -13.01
CA TYR A 283 -3.84 -8.97 -12.07
C TYR A 283 -4.54 -7.70 -11.56
N GLY A 284 -5.87 -7.68 -11.60
CA GLY A 284 -6.68 -6.55 -11.11
C GLY A 284 -6.54 -5.25 -11.91
N ASP A 285 -5.88 -5.27 -13.07
CA ASP A 285 -5.83 -4.13 -13.99
C ASP A 285 -7.05 -4.17 -14.91
N GLU A 286 -7.92 -3.15 -14.84
CA GLU A 286 -9.17 -3.16 -15.60
C GLU A 286 -8.97 -3.19 -17.11
N LYS A 287 -7.91 -2.55 -17.61
CA LYS A 287 -7.61 -2.49 -19.05
C LYS A 287 -7.14 -3.85 -19.56
N ASP A 288 -6.26 -4.52 -18.82
CA ASP A 288 -5.82 -5.86 -19.19
C ASP A 288 -6.93 -6.90 -19.08
N ILE A 289 -7.85 -6.75 -18.11
CA ILE A 289 -9.07 -7.57 -18.06
C ILE A 289 -9.91 -7.32 -19.32
N ASP A 290 -10.16 -6.06 -19.68
CA ASP A 290 -10.96 -5.76 -20.88
C ASP A 290 -10.31 -6.27 -22.17
N ASN A 291 -8.98 -6.22 -22.27
CA ASN A 291 -8.23 -6.78 -23.40
C ASN A 291 -8.43 -8.30 -23.50
N ALA A 292 -8.28 -9.04 -22.40
CA ALA A 292 -8.50 -10.48 -22.36
C ALA A 292 -9.92 -10.86 -22.82
N LEU A 293 -10.94 -10.16 -22.32
CA LEU A 293 -12.34 -10.38 -22.73
C LEU A 293 -12.57 -10.09 -24.21
N ASN A 294 -11.89 -9.09 -24.77
CA ASN A 294 -11.99 -8.76 -26.19
C ASN A 294 -11.31 -9.79 -27.08
N ASP A 295 -10.18 -10.37 -26.66
CA ASP A 295 -9.49 -11.42 -27.42
C ASP A 295 -10.41 -12.63 -27.66
N VAL A 296 -11.19 -13.03 -26.64
CA VAL A 296 -12.18 -14.12 -26.75
C VAL A 296 -13.33 -13.75 -27.70
N ARG A 297 -13.82 -12.50 -27.66
CA ARG A 297 -14.89 -12.07 -28.57
C ARG A 297 -14.44 -12.12 -30.03
N VAL A 298 -13.19 -11.74 -30.30
CA VAL A 298 -12.63 -11.74 -31.66
C VAL A 298 -12.37 -13.16 -32.15
N SER A 299 -11.79 -14.03 -31.31
CA SER A 299 -11.49 -15.41 -31.70
C SER A 299 -12.76 -16.19 -32.06
N GLU A 300 -13.83 -16.02 -31.29
CA GLU A 300 -15.12 -16.68 -31.53
C GLU A 300 -15.88 -16.15 -32.76
N GLN A 301 -15.71 -14.85 -33.08
CA GLN A 301 -16.23 -14.29 -34.33
C GLN A 301 -15.51 -14.86 -35.56
N LEU A 302 -14.21 -15.15 -35.45
CA LEU A 302 -13.40 -15.71 -36.52
C LEU A 302 -13.57 -17.23 -36.69
N SER A 303 -13.82 -17.97 -35.60
CA SER A 303 -14.01 -19.44 -35.63
C SER A 303 -15.41 -19.87 -36.07
N GLY A 304 -16.37 -18.93 -36.16
CA GLY A 304 -17.71 -19.18 -36.68
C GLY A 304 -18.50 -20.16 -35.82
N SER A 305 -18.79 -19.84 -34.55
CA SER A 305 -19.78 -20.52 -33.69
C SER A 305 -19.75 -22.06 -33.67
N ASN A 306 -18.62 -22.70 -33.96
CA ASN A 306 -18.51 -24.15 -34.05
C ASN A 306 -17.21 -24.63 -33.43
N ILE A 307 -17.14 -24.55 -32.09
CA ILE A 307 -16.23 -25.36 -31.30
C ILE A 307 -17.09 -26.27 -30.39
N GLY A 308 -17.29 -27.50 -30.86
CA GLY A 308 -17.57 -28.69 -30.03
C GLY A 308 -18.85 -28.69 -29.18
N GLY A 309 -19.98 -29.05 -29.79
CA GLY A 309 -20.99 -29.90 -29.13
C GLY A 309 -22.20 -29.24 -28.44
N THR A 310 -22.16 -27.93 -28.13
CA THR A 310 -23.34 -27.19 -27.65
C THR A 310 -23.29 -25.75 -28.17
N SER A 311 -24.19 -25.37 -29.09
CA SER A 311 -24.20 -24.02 -29.65
C SER A 311 -24.75 -23.01 -28.63
N ILE A 312 -23.84 -22.21 -28.07
CA ILE A 312 -24.19 -20.98 -27.34
C ILE A 312 -24.46 -19.91 -28.40
N SER A 313 -25.56 -19.16 -28.27
CA SER A 313 -25.82 -18.04 -29.20
C SER A 313 -24.80 -16.92 -28.99
N THR A 314 -24.49 -16.12 -30.02
CA THR A 314 -23.57 -14.97 -29.89
C THR A 314 -24.00 -14.00 -28.80
N SER A 315 -25.32 -13.74 -28.65
CA SER A 315 -25.84 -12.91 -27.57
C SER A 315 -25.63 -13.52 -26.19
N GLU A 316 -25.76 -14.84 -26.07
CA GLU A 316 -25.56 -15.54 -24.79
C GLU A 316 -24.08 -15.57 -24.40
N MET A 317 -23.18 -15.83 -25.36
CA MET A 317 -21.74 -15.72 -25.18
C MET A 317 -21.33 -14.32 -24.71
N GLN A 318 -21.81 -13.28 -25.39
CA GLN A 318 -21.51 -11.89 -25.04
C GLN A 318 -21.95 -11.56 -23.61
N ARG A 319 -23.12 -12.06 -23.18
CA ARG A 319 -23.59 -11.91 -21.81
C ARG A 319 -22.66 -12.61 -20.81
N VAL A 320 -22.30 -13.87 -21.05
CA VAL A 320 -21.41 -14.65 -20.17
C VAL A 320 -20.03 -13.98 -20.02
N VAL A 321 -19.43 -13.55 -21.14
CA VAL A 321 -18.13 -12.84 -21.12
C VAL A 321 -18.23 -11.54 -20.32
N ASN A 322 -19.34 -10.79 -20.45
CA ASN A 322 -19.56 -9.57 -19.68
C ASN A 322 -19.73 -9.85 -18.18
N ASP A 323 -20.50 -10.88 -17.83
CA ASP A 323 -20.75 -11.27 -16.45
C ASP A 323 -19.44 -11.68 -15.76
N ILE A 324 -18.63 -12.52 -16.43
CA ILE A 324 -17.31 -12.93 -15.94
C ILE A 324 -16.38 -11.73 -15.81
N GLY A 325 -16.31 -10.87 -16.83
CA GLY A 325 -15.48 -9.67 -16.80
C GLY A 325 -15.79 -8.74 -15.64
N LYS A 326 -17.09 -8.43 -15.45
CA LYS A 326 -17.55 -7.61 -14.33
C LYS A 326 -17.22 -8.26 -13.00
N TRP A 327 -17.46 -9.57 -12.88
CA TRP A 327 -17.17 -10.31 -11.65
C TRP A 327 -15.67 -10.32 -11.31
N ILE A 328 -14.79 -10.60 -12.28
CA ILE A 328 -13.35 -10.58 -12.06
C ILE A 328 -12.90 -9.18 -11.62
N LYS A 329 -13.37 -8.10 -12.24
CA LYS A 329 -13.07 -6.72 -11.80
C LYS A 329 -13.55 -6.43 -10.37
N GLU A 330 -14.68 -7.01 -9.96
CA GLU A 330 -15.21 -6.83 -8.61
C GLU A 330 -14.45 -7.64 -7.55
N SER A 331 -13.93 -8.80 -7.93
CA SER A 331 -13.26 -9.74 -7.03
C SER A 331 -11.73 -9.58 -6.98
N SER A 332 -11.11 -8.99 -8.01
CA SER A 332 -9.65 -8.80 -8.08
C SER A 332 -9.13 -7.58 -7.33
#